data_AF-A0A8X8BT82-F1
#
_entry.id   AF-A0A8X8BT82-F1
#
_cell.length_a   1.000
_cell.length_b   1.000
_cell.length_c   1.000
_cell.angle_alpha   90.00
_cell.angle_beta   90.00
_cell.angle_gamma   90.00
#
_symmetry.space_group_name_H-M   'P 1'
#
loop_
_entity.id
_entity.type
_entity.pdbx_description
1 polymer ?
#
loop_
_entity_poly.entity_id
_entity_poly.type
_entity_poly.pdbx_seq_one_letter_code
_entity_poly.pdbx_strand_id
1 'polypeptide(L)'
;MKTPSDEVQEELDEYQRELRDRASRSLQRLCNVLKEKPIAEKAVSSENTEEMTHSSPEVTVGRQETELERSWCELKQSDAGEVQITNHESKIIQNNVPVTSESKHAYISQSPQAISSTAEFTKWQMELEKLNLLYQAKTEVYEAQVISLRKDLAISQKDCEDLKGRLRHQESRNSLSNGRLVSGLCVKCAQHEAVLAQTHTNVHIQAIERLTRERDELMSVLSSLRSDLNEVQQRELNAFQQVKQAVEMAEEANLEKTKAMFQCEQLRNEIARQRERLDKELAVEQEKIARARDEVKEEMQKDKQTLKATAMHLSEKVASLESQIERLTREKDSLASQLEDAQKHCISQQDDAIKVCSELRHQVNQLQMQRDEAEKNLRECRSQNTRDLELRDQEIEKLSLEISKIKKRLDSAQQDAAQAKNESLRLTELLGRAEHQLHLTRLEKETALRCRSDDVKALTFQAQLCEQELTQKIQQMEAQHDKNVYVLHRYHNEIQQGKSSKLKETLRTIKKRGTQPSHLKSHQRLQLI
;
A
#
# COMPACT_ATOMS: atom_id res chain seq x y z
N MET A 1 8.17 -30.73 13.81
CA MET A 1 7.70 -30.38 12.46
C MET A 1 8.87 -29.74 11.75
N LYS A 2 9.34 -30.30 10.62
CA LYS A 2 10.27 -29.56 9.74
C LYS A 2 9.52 -28.32 9.22
N THR A 3 10.22 -27.21 9.07
CA THR A 3 9.65 -26.02 8.43
C THR A 3 9.74 -26.16 6.91
N PRO A 4 8.88 -25.49 6.13
CA PRO A 4 9.00 -25.49 4.67
C PRO A 4 10.34 -24.95 4.16
N SER A 5 11.06 -24.18 4.98
CA SER A 5 12.42 -23.71 4.66
C SER A 5 13.48 -24.81 4.78
N ASP A 6 13.27 -25.83 5.62
CA ASP A 6 14.20 -26.94 5.81
C ASP A 6 14.15 -27.91 4.61
N GLU A 7 12.94 -28.14 4.07
CA GLU A 7 12.72 -29.02 2.91
C GLU A 7 13.35 -28.43 1.63
N VAL A 8 13.15 -27.13 1.38
CA VAL A 8 13.78 -26.43 0.23
C VAL A 8 15.31 -26.40 0.33
N GLN A 9 15.86 -26.31 1.55
CA GLN A 9 17.31 -26.37 1.75
C GLN A 9 17.87 -27.78 1.51
N GLU A 10 17.14 -28.83 1.92
CA GLU A 10 17.52 -30.23 1.71
C GLU A 10 17.49 -30.60 0.21
N GLU A 11 16.48 -30.14 -0.53
CA GLU A 11 16.42 -30.25 -2.01
C GLU A 11 17.55 -29.50 -2.71
N LEU A 12 17.89 -28.28 -2.25
CA LEU A 12 18.98 -27.50 -2.82
C LEU A 12 20.35 -28.18 -2.60
N ASP A 13 20.58 -28.72 -1.40
CA ASP A 13 21.82 -29.43 -1.06
C ASP A 13 21.96 -30.76 -1.82
N GLU A 14 20.84 -31.44 -2.09
CA GLU A 14 20.79 -32.64 -2.93
C GLU A 14 21.06 -32.32 -4.41
N TYR A 15 20.43 -31.27 -4.97
CA TYR A 15 20.69 -30.81 -6.33
C TYR A 15 22.15 -30.40 -6.54
N GLN A 16 22.75 -29.69 -5.57
CA GLN A 16 24.18 -29.38 -5.60
C GLN A 16 25.07 -30.64 -5.53
N ARG A 17 24.65 -31.67 -4.81
CA ARG A 17 25.37 -32.96 -4.71
C ARG A 17 25.35 -33.69 -6.05
N GLU A 18 24.19 -33.79 -6.71
CA GLU A 18 24.08 -34.31 -8.07
C GLU A 18 24.97 -33.55 -9.07
N LEU A 19 24.99 -32.21 -8.98
CA LEU A 19 25.76 -31.36 -9.90
C LEU A 19 27.25 -31.65 -9.78
N ARG A 20 27.76 -31.79 -8.54
CA ARG A 20 29.14 -32.19 -8.24
C ARG A 20 29.46 -33.57 -8.80
N ASP A 21 28.61 -34.57 -8.60
CA ASP A 21 28.84 -35.92 -9.13
C ASP A 21 28.77 -35.98 -10.66
N ARG A 22 27.92 -35.15 -11.29
CA ARG A 22 27.82 -35.04 -12.77
C ARG A 22 29.09 -34.38 -13.33
N ALA A 23 29.60 -33.33 -12.68
CA ALA A 23 30.87 -32.69 -13.03
C ALA A 23 32.06 -33.65 -12.87
N SER A 24 32.18 -34.34 -11.74
CA SER A 24 33.23 -35.34 -11.49
C SER A 24 33.23 -36.46 -12.53
N ARG A 25 32.06 -37.00 -12.88
CA ARG A 25 31.92 -38.01 -13.95
C ARG A 25 32.29 -37.48 -15.34
N SER A 26 32.06 -36.20 -15.63
CA SER A 26 32.49 -35.57 -16.88
C SER A 26 34.01 -35.40 -16.95
N LEU A 27 34.62 -34.91 -15.86
CA LEU A 27 36.07 -34.80 -15.72
C LEU A 27 36.76 -36.17 -15.82
N GLN A 28 36.22 -37.21 -15.19
CA GLN A 28 36.75 -38.58 -15.29
C GLN A 28 36.81 -39.07 -16.75
N ARG A 29 35.75 -38.79 -17.54
CA ARG A 29 35.70 -39.14 -18.97
C ARG A 29 36.74 -38.35 -19.77
N LEU A 30 36.89 -37.05 -19.53
CA LEU A 30 37.92 -36.22 -20.17
C LEU A 30 39.34 -36.71 -19.81
N CYS A 31 39.60 -37.06 -18.56
CA CYS A 31 40.89 -37.61 -18.14
C CYS A 31 41.20 -38.96 -18.82
N ASN A 32 40.22 -39.81 -19.05
CA ASN A 32 40.41 -41.06 -19.79
C ASN A 32 40.70 -40.80 -21.27
N VAL A 33 39.92 -39.93 -21.93
CA VAL A 33 40.14 -39.52 -23.34
C VAL A 33 41.49 -38.83 -23.54
N LEU A 34 42.00 -38.11 -22.54
CA LEU A 34 43.34 -37.50 -22.57
C LEU A 34 44.46 -38.53 -22.36
N LYS A 35 44.22 -39.62 -21.62
CA LYS A 35 45.17 -40.74 -21.46
C LYS A 35 45.22 -41.66 -22.68
N GLU A 36 44.14 -41.76 -23.44
CA GLU A 36 44.04 -42.56 -24.67
C GLU A 36 44.59 -41.84 -25.92
N LYS A 37 44.97 -40.56 -25.82
CA LYS A 37 45.70 -39.85 -26.88
C LYS A 37 47.22 -40.03 -26.70
N PRO A 38 47.93 -40.66 -27.64
CA PRO A 38 49.40 -40.64 -27.65
C PRO A 38 49.85 -39.21 -28.00
N ILE A 39 50.45 -38.52 -27.03
CA ILE A 39 51.07 -37.20 -27.25
C ILE A 39 52.39 -37.42 -27.99
N ALA A 40 52.38 -37.22 -29.30
CA ALA A 40 53.58 -37.17 -30.13
C ALA A 40 54.30 -35.82 -29.96
N GLU A 41 54.84 -35.56 -28.77
CA GLU A 41 55.76 -34.45 -28.53
C GLU A 41 57.18 -34.81 -28.96
N LYS A 42 57.74 -34.01 -29.86
CA LYS A 42 59.09 -34.21 -30.40
C LYS A 42 60.15 -33.87 -29.34
N ALA A 43 60.73 -34.88 -28.72
CA ALA A 43 62.03 -34.77 -28.07
C ALA A 43 63.16 -34.91 -29.13
N VAL A 44 64.25 -34.16 -28.94
CA VAL A 44 65.44 -34.19 -29.81
C VAL A 44 66.53 -35.06 -29.16
N SER A 45 66.80 -36.24 -29.73
CA SER A 45 68.04 -37.03 -29.64
C SER A 45 67.86 -38.21 -30.62
N SER A 46 68.63 -38.30 -31.71
CA SER A 46 69.90 -39.02 -31.86
C SER A 46 69.80 -40.55 -31.77
N GLU A 47 70.45 -41.22 -32.73
CA GLU A 47 70.79 -42.66 -32.78
C GLU A 47 69.70 -43.66 -33.25
N ASN A 48 69.78 -44.00 -34.54
CA ASN A 48 70.01 -45.35 -35.11
C ASN A 48 69.14 -46.58 -34.77
N THR A 49 69.23 -47.53 -35.72
CA THR A 49 68.98 -49.00 -35.65
C THR A 49 67.54 -49.53 -35.64
N GLU A 50 67.14 -49.99 -36.83
CA GLU A 50 66.78 -51.39 -37.15
C GLU A 50 65.43 -52.04 -36.74
N GLU A 51 64.92 -52.78 -37.74
CA GLU A 51 64.12 -54.01 -37.72
C GLU A 51 62.70 -54.10 -37.09
N MET A 52 61.73 -54.23 -38.01
CA MET A 52 60.97 -55.47 -38.25
C MET A 52 60.12 -56.07 -37.11
N THR A 53 58.79 -56.09 -37.30
CA THR A 53 58.03 -57.35 -37.53
C THR A 53 56.56 -57.09 -37.88
N HIS A 54 55.94 -58.07 -38.55
CA HIS A 54 54.55 -58.02 -39.03
C HIS A 54 53.59 -58.73 -38.06
N SER A 55 52.32 -58.28 -38.01
CA SER A 55 51.16 -59.20 -37.98
C SER A 55 49.84 -58.53 -38.40
N SER A 56 49.09 -59.32 -39.18
CA SER A 56 47.73 -59.17 -39.72
C SER A 56 46.63 -59.00 -38.62
N PRO A 57 45.35 -58.65 -38.92
CA PRO A 57 44.56 -59.22 -40.04
C PRO A 57 43.54 -58.33 -40.81
N GLU A 58 43.43 -58.63 -42.11
CA GLU A 58 42.26 -59.17 -42.82
C GLU A 58 40.83 -58.67 -42.48
N VAL A 59 40.05 -58.23 -43.51
CA VAL A 59 38.73 -58.77 -43.94
C VAL A 59 37.97 -57.84 -44.94
N THR A 60 37.66 -58.39 -46.12
CA THR A 60 36.64 -58.04 -47.17
C THR A 60 36.18 -56.59 -47.42
N VAL A 61 36.46 -56.02 -48.62
CA VAL A 61 35.67 -56.10 -49.89
C VAL A 61 34.40 -55.22 -49.93
N GLY A 62 34.46 -54.17 -50.75
CA GLY A 62 33.32 -53.38 -51.24
C GLY A 62 33.56 -53.00 -52.72
N ARG A 63 32.78 -53.60 -53.63
CA ARG A 63 33.01 -53.64 -55.08
C ARG A 63 32.23 -52.54 -55.80
N GLN A 64 32.89 -51.69 -56.59
CA GLN A 64 32.26 -50.92 -57.68
C GLN A 64 33.29 -50.40 -58.70
N GLU A 65 33.71 -51.28 -59.60
CA GLU A 65 34.24 -50.89 -60.92
C GLU A 65 33.07 -50.86 -61.91
N THR A 66 32.92 -49.75 -62.66
CA THR A 66 32.52 -49.68 -64.08
C THR A 66 32.29 -48.22 -64.47
N GLU A 67 33.30 -47.52 -65.03
CA GLU A 67 33.07 -46.41 -65.98
C GLU A 67 34.32 -45.86 -66.72
N LEU A 68 35.55 -46.28 -66.36
CA LEU A 68 36.80 -45.71 -66.92
C LEU A 68 37.44 -46.47 -68.11
N GLU A 69 36.78 -47.48 -68.69
CA GLU A 69 37.31 -48.25 -69.84
C GLU A 69 36.75 -47.83 -71.22
N ARG A 70 36.11 -46.65 -71.35
CA ARG A 70 35.50 -46.21 -72.61
C ARG A 70 36.11 -44.96 -73.27
N SER A 71 37.32 -44.56 -72.87
CA SER A 71 37.95 -43.27 -73.26
C SER A 71 39.34 -43.38 -73.93
N TRP A 72 39.75 -44.54 -74.44
CA TRP A 72 41.12 -44.77 -74.91
C TRP A 72 41.28 -45.32 -76.35
N CYS A 73 40.27 -45.15 -77.22
CA CYS A 73 40.29 -45.67 -78.60
C CYS A 73 40.10 -44.63 -79.73
N GLU A 74 40.06 -43.32 -79.45
CA GLU A 74 39.82 -42.29 -80.48
C GLU A 74 40.83 -41.12 -80.45
N LEU A 75 42.12 -41.41 -80.64
CA LEU A 75 43.07 -40.39 -81.17
C LEU A 75 44.32 -41.00 -81.83
N LYS A 76 44.12 -41.81 -82.88
CA LYS A 76 45.20 -42.21 -83.82
C LYS A 76 44.73 -42.13 -85.26
N GLN A 77 44.65 -40.91 -85.78
CA GLN A 77 44.65 -40.59 -87.21
C GLN A 77 45.15 -39.15 -87.39
N SER A 78 46.47 -39.01 -87.49
CA SER A 78 47.10 -37.83 -88.08
C SER A 78 47.80 -38.25 -89.37
N ASP A 79 47.40 -37.58 -90.44
CA ASP A 79 48.28 -36.93 -91.41
C ASP A 79 49.43 -37.73 -92.04
N ALA A 80 49.27 -37.97 -93.35
CA ALA A 80 50.36 -38.24 -94.27
C ALA A 80 50.34 -37.20 -95.41
N GLY A 81 51.49 -36.59 -95.69
CA GLY A 81 51.67 -35.57 -96.75
C GLY A 81 51.36 -34.14 -96.29
N GLU A 82 52.02 -33.09 -96.79
CA GLU A 82 53.08 -33.06 -97.81
C GLU A 82 53.96 -31.79 -97.65
N VAL A 83 55.17 -31.80 -98.21
CA VAL A 83 56.17 -30.73 -98.06
C VAL A 83 55.97 -29.62 -99.08
N GLN A 84 55.96 -28.35 -98.66
CA GLN A 84 56.48 -27.24 -99.49
C GLN A 84 57.28 -26.22 -98.68
N ILE A 85 58.42 -25.81 -99.24
CA ILE A 85 59.35 -24.81 -98.72
C ILE A 85 59.24 -23.57 -99.62
N THR A 86 59.02 -22.39 -99.03
CA THR A 86 59.20 -21.11 -99.74
C THR A 86 59.96 -20.11 -98.88
N ASN A 87 61.17 -19.74 -99.31
CA ASN A 87 61.90 -18.58 -98.81
C ASN A 87 61.12 -17.29 -99.11
N HIS A 88 61.16 -16.30 -98.21
CA HIS A 88 61.30 -14.89 -98.59
C HIS A 88 61.86 -14.03 -97.45
N GLU A 89 62.28 -12.81 -97.80
CA GLU A 89 63.36 -12.07 -97.13
C GLU A 89 62.91 -11.02 -96.10
N SER A 90 63.86 -10.68 -95.24
CA SER A 90 64.18 -9.35 -94.68
C SER A 90 63.11 -8.26 -94.45
N LYS A 91 63.08 -7.82 -93.19
CA LYS A 91 62.68 -6.51 -92.63
C LYS A 91 62.64 -5.31 -93.60
N ILE A 92 61.64 -4.44 -93.42
CA ILE A 92 61.75 -3.06 -92.85
C ILE A 92 60.38 -2.37 -93.02
N ILE A 93 59.73 -1.98 -91.91
CA ILE A 93 58.88 -0.76 -91.84
C ILE A 93 59.05 -0.15 -90.43
N GLN A 94 59.50 1.10 -90.47
CA GLN A 94 59.56 2.11 -89.40
C GLN A 94 58.19 2.36 -88.76
N ASN A 95 58.15 2.95 -87.56
CA ASN A 95 57.21 4.05 -87.32
C ASN A 95 57.64 4.95 -86.16
N ASN A 96 57.50 6.26 -86.37
CA ASN A 96 57.76 7.30 -85.38
C ASN A 96 56.50 7.60 -84.54
N VAL A 97 56.74 7.89 -83.26
CA VAL A 97 56.13 8.92 -82.40
C VAL A 97 55.00 9.78 -83.02
N PRO A 98 53.93 10.04 -82.25
CA PRO A 98 53.52 11.42 -82.01
C PRO A 98 53.57 11.84 -80.53
N VAL A 99 53.72 13.15 -80.30
CA VAL A 99 53.95 13.81 -79.01
C VAL A 99 52.67 14.50 -78.50
N THR A 100 52.37 14.35 -77.21
CA THR A 100 51.69 15.35 -76.34
C THR A 100 52.16 15.09 -74.89
N SER A 101 52.96 15.94 -74.23
CA SER A 101 52.75 17.31 -73.73
C SER A 101 51.93 17.39 -72.42
N GLU A 102 52.61 17.79 -71.33
CA GLU A 102 52.09 18.44 -70.09
C GLU A 102 51.11 17.61 -69.23
N SER A 103 51.40 17.10 -68.01
CA SER A 103 52.27 17.47 -66.87
C SER A 103 51.78 18.64 -65.99
N LYS A 104 51.80 18.40 -64.65
CA LYS A 104 51.41 19.27 -63.51
C LYS A 104 49.90 19.30 -63.18
N HIS A 105 49.43 19.25 -61.93
CA HIS A 105 50.04 19.04 -60.60
C HIS A 105 48.98 18.40 -59.66
N ALA A 106 49.27 17.82 -58.48
CA ALA A 106 50.37 16.93 -58.02
C ALA A 106 50.21 16.72 -56.50
N TYR A 107 50.19 15.47 -55.98
CA TYR A 107 50.53 15.21 -54.57
C TYR A 107 51.09 13.80 -54.36
N ILE A 108 52.01 13.68 -53.41
CA ILE A 108 52.80 12.47 -53.15
C ILE A 108 52.08 11.59 -52.13
N SER A 109 51.97 10.29 -52.44
CA SER A 109 52.05 9.24 -51.43
C SER A 109 52.85 8.08 -52.02
N GLN A 110 53.84 7.62 -51.26
CA GLN A 110 54.84 6.67 -51.71
C GLN A 110 54.22 5.26 -51.75
N SER A 111 54.40 4.56 -52.87
CA SER A 111 54.33 3.10 -52.89
C SER A 111 55.72 2.55 -53.21
N PRO A 112 56.34 1.74 -52.33
CA PRO A 112 57.65 1.13 -52.59
C PRO A 112 57.69 0.20 -53.82
N GLN A 113 56.52 -0.20 -54.33
CA GLN A 113 56.37 -1.33 -55.24
C GLN A 113 56.70 -1.00 -56.71
N ALA A 114 56.54 0.26 -57.13
CA ALA A 114 56.86 0.68 -58.49
C ALA A 114 58.38 0.66 -58.77
N ILE A 115 59.19 1.03 -57.77
CA ILE A 115 60.66 1.13 -57.89
C ILE A 115 61.31 -0.27 -57.93
N SER A 116 60.75 -1.27 -57.23
CA SER A 116 61.25 -2.65 -57.31
C SER A 116 61.07 -3.23 -58.71
N SER A 117 59.89 -3.06 -59.31
CA SER A 117 59.60 -3.62 -60.64
C SER A 117 60.50 -3.07 -61.76
N THR A 118 60.86 -1.78 -61.71
CA THR A 118 61.76 -1.16 -62.69
C THR A 118 63.23 -1.50 -62.43
N ALA A 119 63.64 -1.69 -61.17
CA ALA A 119 64.97 -2.19 -60.82
C ALA A 119 65.15 -3.67 -61.20
N GLU A 120 64.12 -4.50 -61.07
CA GLU A 120 64.12 -5.89 -61.54
C GLU A 120 64.14 -5.95 -63.07
N PHE A 121 63.35 -5.11 -63.76
CA PHE A 121 63.37 -5.03 -65.23
C PHE A 121 64.75 -4.63 -65.77
N THR A 122 65.38 -3.58 -65.22
CA THR A 122 66.73 -3.17 -65.65
C THR A 122 67.78 -4.24 -65.34
N LYS A 123 67.67 -4.95 -64.21
CA LYS A 123 68.54 -6.09 -63.89
C LYS A 123 68.41 -7.23 -64.91
N TRP A 124 67.18 -7.62 -65.29
CA TRP A 124 66.96 -8.64 -66.31
C TRP A 124 67.45 -8.19 -67.70
N GLN A 125 67.30 -6.90 -68.03
CA GLN A 125 67.84 -6.33 -69.27
C GLN A 125 69.37 -6.38 -69.31
N MET A 126 70.06 -6.07 -68.21
CA MET A 126 71.52 -6.18 -68.11
C MET A 126 72.03 -7.63 -68.19
N GLU A 127 71.35 -8.59 -67.54
CA GLU A 127 71.72 -10.01 -67.67
C GLU A 127 71.44 -10.55 -69.08
N LEU A 128 70.43 -10.03 -69.79
CA LEU A 128 70.16 -10.37 -71.20
C LEU A 128 71.26 -9.82 -72.13
N GLU A 129 71.69 -8.57 -71.95
CA GLU A 129 72.83 -8.01 -72.72
C GLU A 129 74.13 -8.78 -72.46
N LYS A 130 74.41 -9.10 -71.19
CA LYS A 130 75.57 -9.92 -70.79
C LYS A 130 75.54 -11.33 -71.39
N LEU A 131 74.36 -11.96 -71.42
CA LEU A 131 74.18 -13.25 -72.07
C LEU A 131 74.38 -13.16 -73.60
N ASN A 132 73.88 -12.09 -74.22
CA ASN A 132 74.06 -11.84 -75.65
C ASN A 132 75.55 -11.64 -76.02
N LEU A 133 76.30 -10.86 -75.22
CA LEU A 133 77.75 -10.70 -75.37
C LEU A 133 78.51 -12.04 -75.24
N LEU A 134 78.10 -12.92 -74.32
CA LEU A 134 78.70 -14.25 -74.18
C LEU A 134 78.43 -15.14 -75.39
N TYR A 135 77.21 -15.13 -75.95
CA TYR A 135 76.91 -15.87 -77.18
C TYR A 135 77.62 -15.28 -78.40
N GLN A 136 77.74 -13.96 -78.50
CA GLN A 136 78.50 -13.31 -79.57
C GLN A 136 79.98 -13.70 -79.51
N ALA A 137 80.65 -13.56 -78.36
CA ALA A 137 82.03 -13.97 -78.18
C ALA A 137 82.25 -15.48 -78.48
N LYS A 138 81.31 -16.34 -78.09
CA LYS A 138 81.34 -17.77 -78.42
C LYS A 138 81.26 -18.01 -79.95
N THR A 139 80.44 -17.22 -80.65
CA THR A 139 80.28 -17.29 -82.10
C THR A 139 81.55 -16.83 -82.81
N GLU A 140 82.13 -15.70 -82.41
CA GLU A 140 83.39 -15.16 -82.94
C GLU A 140 84.56 -16.15 -82.79
N VAL A 141 84.63 -16.87 -81.65
CA VAL A 141 85.63 -17.93 -81.43
C VAL A 141 85.44 -19.12 -82.38
N TYR A 142 84.20 -19.57 -82.62
CA TYR A 142 83.95 -20.64 -83.58
C TYR A 142 84.21 -20.21 -85.03
N GLU A 143 83.86 -18.99 -85.41
CA GLU A 143 84.17 -18.43 -86.73
C GLU A 143 85.69 -18.36 -86.96
N ALA A 144 86.45 -17.89 -85.96
CA ALA A 144 87.91 -17.89 -86.01
C ALA A 144 88.50 -19.30 -86.15
N GLN A 145 87.95 -20.31 -85.45
CA GLN A 145 88.37 -21.71 -85.61
C GLN A 145 88.06 -22.25 -87.02
N VAL A 146 86.86 -21.97 -87.56
CA VAL A 146 86.49 -22.38 -88.92
C VAL A 146 87.40 -21.72 -89.97
N ILE A 147 87.77 -20.46 -89.79
CA ILE A 147 88.71 -19.75 -90.67
C ILE A 147 90.12 -20.37 -90.59
N SER A 148 90.61 -20.69 -89.39
CA SER A 148 91.90 -21.37 -89.23
C SER A 148 91.92 -22.73 -89.91
N LEU A 149 90.94 -23.59 -89.62
CA LEU A 149 90.86 -24.93 -90.20
C LEU A 149 90.75 -24.93 -91.73
N ARG A 150 90.05 -23.94 -92.31
CA ARG A 150 90.01 -23.74 -93.77
C ARG A 150 91.37 -23.34 -94.35
N LYS A 151 92.14 -22.51 -93.64
CA LYS A 151 93.49 -22.10 -94.04
C LYS A 151 94.47 -23.28 -93.97
N ASP A 152 94.42 -24.05 -92.88
CA ASP A 152 95.28 -25.22 -92.67
C ASP A 152 94.99 -26.33 -93.70
N LEU A 153 93.71 -26.54 -94.04
CA LEU A 153 93.30 -27.43 -95.12
C LEU A 153 93.84 -26.98 -96.49
N ALA A 154 93.77 -25.69 -96.80
CA ALA A 154 94.29 -25.15 -98.07
C ALA A 154 95.82 -25.28 -98.19
N ILE A 155 96.56 -25.11 -97.07
CA ILE A 155 98.01 -25.34 -97.01
C ILE A 155 98.31 -26.83 -97.27
N SER A 156 97.66 -27.75 -96.55
CA SER A 156 97.87 -29.19 -96.71
C SER A 156 97.53 -29.71 -98.12
N GLN A 157 96.48 -29.16 -98.74
CA GLN A 157 96.14 -29.45 -100.14
C GLN A 157 97.25 -29.02 -101.10
N LYS A 158 97.80 -27.81 -100.93
CA LYS A 158 98.93 -27.32 -101.73
C LYS A 158 100.17 -28.19 -101.56
N ASP A 159 100.52 -28.55 -100.32
CA ASP A 159 101.69 -29.41 -100.04
C ASP A 159 101.57 -30.78 -100.73
N CYS A 160 100.35 -31.34 -100.80
CA CYS A 160 100.07 -32.56 -101.55
C CYS A 160 100.24 -32.40 -103.08
N GLU A 161 99.90 -31.25 -103.64
CA GLU A 161 100.10 -30.95 -105.06
C GLU A 161 101.59 -30.76 -105.40
N ASP A 162 102.33 -30.04 -104.55
CA ASP A 162 103.79 -29.84 -104.69
C ASP A 162 104.55 -31.18 -104.58
N LEU A 163 104.17 -32.06 -103.64
CA LEU A 163 104.73 -33.41 -103.54
C LEU A 163 104.43 -34.27 -104.77
N LYS A 164 103.20 -34.22 -105.32
CA LYS A 164 102.87 -34.87 -106.60
C LYS A 164 103.66 -34.29 -107.78
N GLY A 165 103.97 -32.99 -107.77
CA GLY A 165 104.87 -32.35 -108.75
C GLY A 165 106.29 -32.93 -108.70
N ARG A 166 106.85 -33.04 -107.49
CA ARG A 166 108.19 -33.60 -107.23
C ARG A 166 108.31 -35.07 -107.62
N LEU A 167 107.31 -35.89 -107.31
CA LEU A 167 107.31 -37.32 -107.67
C LEU A 167 107.39 -37.51 -109.19
N ARG A 168 106.57 -36.78 -109.96
CA ARG A 168 106.59 -36.82 -111.44
C ARG A 168 107.94 -36.39 -112.04
N HIS A 169 108.63 -35.44 -111.41
CA HIS A 169 109.99 -35.06 -111.81
C HIS A 169 111.02 -36.15 -111.52
N GLN A 170 110.87 -36.89 -110.41
CA GLN A 170 111.74 -38.00 -110.04
C GLN A 170 111.54 -39.23 -110.94
N GLU A 171 110.29 -39.57 -111.27
CA GLU A 171 109.92 -40.64 -112.22
C GLU A 171 110.46 -40.34 -113.63
N SER A 172 110.34 -39.09 -114.07
CA SER A 172 110.91 -38.62 -115.35
C SER A 172 112.44 -38.73 -115.39
N ARG A 173 113.13 -38.46 -114.28
CA ARG A 173 114.59 -38.62 -114.16
C ARG A 173 115.03 -40.09 -114.17
N ASN A 174 114.30 -40.97 -113.48
CA ASN A 174 114.64 -42.40 -113.41
C ASN A 174 114.46 -43.10 -114.77
N SER A 175 113.53 -42.63 -115.61
CA SER A 175 113.25 -43.18 -116.94
C SER A 175 114.38 -43.01 -117.97
N LEU A 176 115.36 -42.13 -117.70
CA LEU A 176 116.47 -41.79 -118.61
C LEU A 176 117.82 -42.42 -118.22
N SER A 177 117.91 -43.13 -117.08
CA SER A 177 119.20 -43.49 -116.49
C SER A 177 119.68 -44.93 -116.76
N ASN A 178 118.77 -45.89 -117.02
CA ASN A 178 119.12 -47.32 -117.02
C ASN A 178 119.06 -47.95 -118.41
N GLY A 179 120.02 -47.58 -119.25
CA GLY A 179 120.12 -48.08 -120.63
C GLY A 179 121.54 -48.26 -121.15
N ARG A 180 122.36 -49.14 -120.54
CA ARG A 180 123.41 -49.90 -121.28
C ARG A 180 124.11 -51.03 -120.49
N LEU A 181 123.89 -52.24 -120.98
CA LEU A 181 124.90 -53.29 -121.27
C LEU A 181 126.05 -53.51 -120.27
N VAL A 182 125.95 -54.57 -119.46
CA VAL A 182 127.12 -55.25 -118.89
C VAL A 182 127.68 -56.21 -119.95
N SER A 183 128.77 -55.80 -120.61
CA SER A 183 129.59 -56.68 -121.45
C SER A 183 130.55 -57.49 -120.57
N GLY A 184 130.82 -58.75 -120.96
CA GLY A 184 131.65 -59.67 -120.18
C GLY A 184 133.03 -59.11 -119.81
N LEU A 185 133.41 -59.29 -118.54
CA LEU A 185 134.64 -58.76 -117.95
C LEU A 185 135.86 -59.56 -118.41
N CYS A 186 136.97 -58.87 -118.70
CA CYS A 186 138.22 -59.53 -119.09
C CYS A 186 138.85 -60.27 -117.90
N VAL A 187 139.76 -61.23 -118.15
CA VAL A 187 140.33 -62.12 -117.11
C VAL A 187 140.89 -61.36 -115.90
N LYS A 188 141.50 -60.17 -116.08
CA LYS A 188 141.96 -59.34 -114.96
C LYS A 188 140.81 -58.75 -114.14
N CYS A 189 139.75 -58.29 -114.79
CA CYS A 189 138.54 -57.81 -114.12
C CYS A 189 137.77 -58.96 -113.47
N ALA A 190 137.71 -60.14 -114.09
CA ALA A 190 137.12 -61.35 -113.50
C ALA A 190 137.94 -61.86 -112.30
N GLN A 191 139.27 -61.71 -112.29
CA GLN A 191 140.10 -61.98 -111.11
C GLN A 191 139.91 -60.93 -110.02
N HIS A 192 139.76 -59.65 -110.37
CA HIS A 192 139.47 -58.60 -109.39
C HIS A 192 138.06 -58.78 -108.81
N GLU A 193 137.06 -59.09 -109.64
CA GLU A 193 135.70 -59.41 -109.25
C GLU A 193 135.63 -60.72 -108.45
N ALA A 194 136.45 -61.74 -108.74
CA ALA A 194 136.53 -62.96 -107.93
C ALA A 194 137.16 -62.70 -106.55
N VAL A 195 138.16 -61.83 -106.45
CA VAL A 195 138.73 -61.38 -105.16
C VAL A 195 137.70 -60.57 -104.37
N LEU A 196 137.02 -59.61 -105.02
CA LEU A 196 135.91 -58.86 -104.41
C LEU A 196 134.76 -59.81 -104.03
N ALA A 197 134.45 -60.83 -104.84
CA ALA A 197 133.44 -61.84 -104.55
C ALA A 197 133.88 -62.91 -103.55
N GLN A 198 135.10 -62.83 -103.00
CA GLN A 198 135.53 -63.58 -101.83
C GLN A 198 135.61 -62.72 -100.56
N THR A 199 135.95 -61.43 -100.68
CA THR A 199 136.09 -60.53 -99.53
C THR A 199 134.85 -59.69 -99.23
N HIS A 200 134.17 -59.15 -100.26
CA HIS A 200 132.96 -58.31 -100.11
C HIS A 200 131.67 -59.12 -100.04
N THR A 201 131.58 -60.31 -100.65
CA THR A 201 130.39 -61.19 -100.53
C THR A 201 130.02 -61.48 -99.08
N ASN A 202 131.01 -61.78 -98.22
CA ASN A 202 130.79 -62.03 -96.80
C ASN A 202 130.23 -60.77 -96.10
N VAL A 203 130.75 -59.59 -96.42
CA VAL A 203 130.23 -58.29 -95.90
C VAL A 203 128.81 -58.01 -96.40
N HIS A 204 128.50 -58.32 -97.66
CA HIS A 204 127.16 -58.18 -98.22
C HIS A 204 126.16 -59.16 -97.59
N ILE A 205 126.56 -60.42 -97.37
CA ILE A 205 125.74 -61.43 -96.68
C ILE A 205 125.42 -60.96 -95.25
N GLN A 206 126.43 -60.55 -94.47
CA GLN A 206 126.21 -60.00 -93.12
C GLN A 206 125.31 -58.76 -93.11
N ALA A 207 125.39 -57.91 -94.14
CA ALA A 207 124.49 -56.77 -94.29
C ALA A 207 123.04 -57.19 -94.63
N ILE A 208 122.86 -58.18 -95.51
CA ILE A 208 121.54 -58.73 -95.85
C ILE A 208 120.90 -59.43 -94.65
N GLU A 209 121.68 -60.18 -93.86
CA GLU A 209 121.22 -60.83 -92.62
C GLU A 209 120.84 -59.81 -91.53
N ARG A 210 121.58 -58.70 -91.42
CA ARG A 210 121.24 -57.61 -90.50
C ARG A 210 119.95 -56.90 -90.92
N LEU A 211 119.86 -56.48 -92.18
CA LEU A 211 118.67 -55.84 -92.75
C LEU A 211 117.45 -56.76 -92.74
N THR A 212 117.65 -58.08 -92.87
CA THR A 212 116.58 -59.08 -92.74
C THR A 212 116.06 -59.13 -91.30
N ARG A 213 116.94 -59.21 -90.29
CA ARG A 213 116.55 -59.15 -88.89
C ARG A 213 115.86 -57.83 -88.53
N GLU A 214 116.44 -56.69 -88.90
CA GLU A 214 115.82 -55.36 -88.69
C GLU A 214 114.42 -55.27 -89.33
N ARG A 215 114.24 -55.82 -90.54
CA ARG A 215 112.94 -55.87 -91.22
C ARG A 215 111.96 -56.84 -90.52
N ASP A 216 112.42 -57.99 -90.04
CA ASP A 216 111.56 -58.96 -89.34
C ASP A 216 111.16 -58.44 -87.94
N GLU A 217 112.06 -57.76 -87.24
CA GLU A 217 111.80 -57.02 -86.00
C GLU A 217 110.77 -55.90 -86.23
N LEU A 218 110.96 -55.07 -87.27
CA LEU A 218 110.00 -54.03 -87.66
C LEU A 218 108.63 -54.59 -88.08
N MET A 219 108.60 -55.73 -88.78
CA MET A 219 107.35 -56.42 -89.12
C MET A 219 106.65 -56.98 -87.88
N SER A 220 107.42 -57.49 -86.90
CA SER A 220 106.89 -57.92 -85.60
C SER A 220 106.27 -56.74 -84.86
N VAL A 221 106.98 -55.61 -84.72
CA VAL A 221 106.48 -54.39 -84.08
C VAL A 221 105.26 -53.81 -84.81
N LEU A 222 105.26 -53.82 -86.14
CA LEU A 222 104.11 -53.37 -86.94
C LEU A 222 102.91 -54.30 -86.79
N SER A 223 103.13 -55.61 -86.59
CA SER A 223 102.06 -56.56 -86.30
C SER A 223 101.47 -56.38 -84.90
N SER A 224 102.30 -56.11 -83.88
CA SER A 224 101.81 -55.82 -82.52
C SER A 224 101.06 -54.48 -82.49
N LEU A 225 101.62 -53.40 -83.07
CA LEU A 225 100.94 -52.10 -83.13
C LEU A 225 99.59 -52.14 -83.85
N ARG A 226 99.42 -53.02 -84.85
CA ARG A 226 98.11 -53.27 -85.49
C ARG A 226 97.14 -54.00 -84.57
N SER A 227 97.62 -54.97 -83.79
CA SER A 227 96.84 -55.65 -82.77
C SER A 227 96.39 -54.69 -81.67
N ASP A 228 97.33 -53.88 -81.16
CA ASP A 228 97.10 -52.88 -80.12
C ASP A 228 96.09 -51.81 -80.58
N LEU A 229 96.22 -51.33 -81.83
CA LEU A 229 95.27 -50.39 -82.44
C LEU A 229 93.86 -50.98 -82.52
N ASN A 230 93.73 -52.21 -83.02
CA ASN A 230 92.43 -52.89 -83.09
C ASN A 230 91.81 -53.09 -81.69
N GLU A 231 92.64 -53.41 -80.69
CA GLU A 231 92.18 -53.61 -79.32
C GLU A 231 91.73 -52.28 -78.67
N VAL A 232 92.46 -51.19 -78.91
CA VAL A 232 92.04 -49.83 -78.49
C VAL A 232 90.75 -49.40 -79.18
N GLN A 233 90.62 -49.63 -80.50
CA GLN A 233 89.38 -49.34 -81.24
C GLN A 233 88.19 -50.14 -80.71
N GLN A 234 88.36 -51.43 -80.39
CA GLN A 234 87.27 -52.22 -79.82
C GLN A 234 86.91 -51.75 -78.39
N ARG A 235 87.89 -51.36 -77.57
CA ARG A 235 87.64 -50.74 -76.26
C ARG A 235 86.89 -49.42 -76.39
N GLU A 236 87.25 -48.58 -77.36
CA GLU A 236 86.59 -47.30 -77.66
C GLU A 236 85.14 -47.52 -78.08
N LEU A 237 84.87 -48.46 -78.98
CA LEU A 237 83.51 -48.84 -79.38
C LEU A 237 82.67 -49.35 -78.20
N ASN A 238 83.25 -50.19 -77.34
CA ASN A 238 82.59 -50.69 -76.14
C ASN A 238 82.29 -49.55 -75.14
N ALA A 239 83.24 -48.64 -74.93
CA ALA A 239 83.07 -47.47 -74.06
C ALA A 239 82.00 -46.50 -74.62
N PHE A 240 81.99 -46.26 -75.92
CA PHE A 240 80.95 -45.48 -76.59
C PHE A 240 79.55 -46.07 -76.38
N GLN A 241 79.41 -47.39 -76.52
CA GLN A 241 78.13 -48.08 -76.25
C GLN A 241 77.71 -47.98 -74.78
N GLN A 242 78.64 -48.10 -73.83
CA GLN A 242 78.36 -47.92 -72.40
C GLN A 242 77.93 -46.49 -72.07
N VAL A 243 78.62 -45.48 -72.62
CA VAL A 243 78.25 -44.06 -72.44
C VAL A 243 76.86 -43.80 -73.04
N LYS A 244 76.56 -44.34 -74.23
CA LYS A 244 75.23 -44.23 -74.84
C LYS A 244 74.14 -44.78 -73.92
N GLN A 245 74.29 -46.02 -73.43
CA GLN A 245 73.31 -46.65 -72.53
C GLN A 245 73.18 -45.88 -71.20
N ALA A 246 74.28 -45.36 -70.66
CA ALA A 246 74.25 -44.55 -69.44
C ALA A 246 73.53 -43.22 -69.62
N VAL A 247 73.65 -42.59 -70.80
CA VAL A 247 72.89 -41.38 -71.16
C VAL A 247 71.40 -41.70 -71.33
N GLU A 248 71.05 -42.76 -72.07
CA GLU A 248 69.65 -43.18 -72.25
C GLU A 248 68.96 -43.45 -70.90
N MET A 249 69.59 -44.21 -69.99
CA MET A 249 69.06 -44.45 -68.64
C MET A 249 68.95 -43.15 -67.80
N ALA A 250 69.90 -42.22 -67.94
CA ALA A 250 69.87 -40.95 -67.22
C ALA A 250 68.76 -40.01 -67.75
N GLU A 251 68.49 -40.03 -69.06
CA GLU A 251 67.40 -39.28 -69.69
C GLU A 251 66.04 -39.84 -69.26
N GLU A 252 65.86 -41.16 -69.25
CA GLU A 252 64.65 -41.83 -68.74
C GLU A 252 64.41 -41.50 -67.25
N ALA A 253 65.45 -41.60 -66.41
CA ALA A 253 65.36 -41.25 -64.99
C ALA A 253 65.02 -39.75 -64.77
N ASN A 254 65.55 -38.86 -65.61
CA ASN A 254 65.21 -37.42 -65.56
C ASN A 254 63.78 -37.14 -66.04
N LEU A 255 63.27 -37.87 -67.03
CA LEU A 255 61.88 -37.80 -67.46
C LEU A 255 60.92 -38.24 -66.35
N GLU A 256 61.14 -39.40 -65.73
CA GLU A 256 60.30 -39.89 -64.63
C GLU A 256 60.37 -38.97 -63.39
N LYS A 257 61.57 -38.47 -63.05
CA LYS A 257 61.72 -37.43 -62.02
C LYS A 257 60.89 -36.19 -62.33
N THR A 258 60.88 -35.73 -63.59
CA THR A 258 60.12 -34.53 -63.99
C THR A 258 58.62 -34.76 -63.91
N LYS A 259 58.13 -35.93 -64.36
CA LYS A 259 56.72 -36.34 -64.20
C LYS A 259 56.31 -36.37 -62.72
N ALA A 260 57.13 -36.97 -61.85
CA ALA A 260 56.88 -37.04 -60.42
C ALA A 260 56.90 -35.66 -59.74
N MET A 261 57.80 -34.75 -60.14
CA MET A 261 57.83 -33.37 -59.65
C MET A 261 56.55 -32.61 -60.03
N PHE A 262 56.10 -32.73 -61.28
CA PHE A 262 54.86 -32.11 -61.75
C PHE A 262 53.64 -32.62 -60.98
N GLN A 263 53.51 -33.94 -60.77
CA GLN A 263 52.44 -34.52 -59.95
C GLN A 263 52.48 -34.02 -58.50
N CYS A 264 53.67 -33.95 -57.89
CA CYS A 264 53.86 -33.38 -56.55
C CYS A 264 53.41 -31.91 -56.49
N GLU A 265 53.73 -31.11 -57.51
CA GLU A 265 53.35 -29.70 -57.58
C GLU A 265 51.85 -29.51 -57.79
N GLN A 266 51.22 -30.32 -58.65
CA GLN A 266 49.77 -30.34 -58.82
C GLN A 266 49.05 -30.65 -57.49
N LEU A 267 49.52 -31.67 -56.74
CA LEU A 267 48.95 -32.02 -55.43
C LEU A 267 49.19 -30.93 -54.38
N ARG A 268 50.38 -30.32 -54.33
CA ARG A 268 50.65 -29.16 -53.44
C ARG A 268 49.72 -28.00 -53.73
N ASN A 269 49.50 -27.68 -55.01
CA ASN A 269 48.61 -26.60 -55.43
C ASN A 269 47.16 -26.89 -55.06
N GLU A 270 46.69 -28.14 -55.18
CA GLU A 270 45.33 -28.46 -54.72
C GLU A 270 45.20 -28.43 -53.20
N ILE A 271 46.19 -28.93 -52.44
CA ILE A 271 46.22 -28.79 -50.98
C ILE A 271 46.21 -27.32 -50.57
N ALA A 272 46.93 -26.43 -51.28
CA ALA A 272 46.93 -25.00 -51.02
C ALA A 272 45.54 -24.38 -51.27
N ARG A 273 44.87 -24.73 -52.37
CA ARG A 273 43.49 -24.27 -52.65
C ARG A 273 42.47 -24.78 -51.62
N GLN A 274 42.59 -26.03 -51.16
CA GLN A 274 41.73 -26.57 -50.11
C GLN A 274 41.94 -25.83 -48.78
N ARG A 275 43.20 -25.53 -48.41
CA ARG A 275 43.50 -24.71 -47.22
C ARG A 275 42.89 -23.32 -47.33
N GLU A 276 43.11 -22.62 -48.45
CA GLU A 276 42.56 -21.28 -48.66
C GLU A 276 41.02 -21.25 -48.61
N ARG A 277 40.34 -22.30 -49.10
CA ARG A 277 38.89 -22.46 -48.95
C ARG A 277 38.48 -22.61 -47.47
N LEU A 278 39.11 -23.53 -46.75
CA LEU A 278 38.82 -23.77 -45.33
C LEU A 278 39.15 -22.55 -44.45
N ASP A 279 40.22 -21.82 -44.73
CA ASP A 279 40.59 -20.60 -44.01
C ASP A 279 39.53 -19.49 -44.22
N LYS A 280 38.97 -19.37 -45.43
CA LYS A 280 37.85 -18.44 -45.72
C LYS A 280 36.56 -18.87 -45.02
N GLU A 281 36.21 -20.15 -45.06
CA GLU A 281 35.03 -20.68 -44.37
C GLU A 281 35.16 -20.48 -42.85
N LEU A 282 36.33 -20.77 -42.28
CA LEU A 282 36.64 -20.55 -40.87
C LEU A 282 36.53 -19.07 -40.49
N ALA A 283 37.03 -18.15 -41.33
CA ALA A 283 36.88 -16.71 -41.10
C ALA A 283 35.41 -16.26 -41.12
N VAL A 284 34.60 -16.77 -42.05
CA VAL A 284 33.16 -16.47 -42.13
C VAL A 284 32.41 -16.99 -40.89
N GLU A 285 32.71 -18.20 -40.42
CA GLU A 285 32.10 -18.72 -39.18
C GLU A 285 32.56 -17.98 -37.93
N GLN A 286 33.85 -17.60 -37.83
CA GLN A 286 34.34 -16.74 -36.75
C GLN A 286 33.63 -15.38 -36.73
N GLU A 287 33.39 -14.78 -37.89
CA GLU A 287 32.67 -13.51 -38.03
C GLU A 287 31.17 -13.65 -37.68
N LYS A 288 30.51 -14.75 -38.07
CA LYS A 288 29.15 -15.07 -37.62
C LYS A 288 29.06 -15.22 -36.10
N ILE A 289 30.01 -15.94 -35.49
CA ILE A 289 30.10 -16.11 -34.04
C ILE A 289 30.37 -14.76 -33.34
N ALA A 290 31.19 -13.88 -33.93
CA ALA A 290 31.41 -12.53 -33.41
C ALA A 290 30.12 -11.70 -33.43
N ARG A 291 29.44 -11.63 -34.58
CA ARG A 291 28.14 -10.94 -34.72
C ARG A 291 27.11 -11.42 -33.71
N ALA A 292 26.89 -12.73 -33.62
CA ALA A 292 25.93 -13.30 -32.66
C ALA A 292 26.30 -13.00 -31.20
N ARG A 293 27.59 -12.96 -30.84
CA ARG A 293 28.04 -12.55 -29.50
C ARG A 293 27.75 -11.07 -29.23
N ASP A 294 27.91 -10.20 -30.23
CA ASP A 294 27.69 -8.77 -30.07
C ASP A 294 26.18 -8.43 -30.04
N GLU A 295 25.36 -9.10 -30.86
CA GLU A 295 23.89 -9.06 -30.77
C GLU A 295 23.39 -9.45 -29.37
N VAL A 296 23.91 -10.54 -28.79
CA VAL A 296 23.55 -10.97 -27.42
C VAL A 296 24.01 -9.96 -26.35
N LYS A 297 25.18 -9.32 -26.52
CA LYS A 297 25.63 -8.25 -25.60
C LYS A 297 24.72 -7.03 -25.66
N GLU A 298 24.34 -6.60 -26.87
CA GLU A 298 23.46 -5.46 -27.07
C GLU A 298 22.07 -5.71 -26.47
N GLU A 299 21.49 -6.91 -26.67
CA GLU A 299 20.19 -7.24 -26.08
C GLU A 299 20.27 -7.34 -24.55
N MET A 300 21.29 -8.01 -24.00
CA MET A 300 21.54 -8.04 -22.55
C MET A 300 21.75 -6.63 -21.96
N GLN A 301 22.35 -5.71 -22.72
CA GLN A 301 22.55 -4.33 -22.31
C GLN A 301 21.24 -3.51 -22.36
N LYS A 302 20.33 -3.78 -23.32
CA LYS A 302 18.96 -3.23 -23.31
C LYS A 302 18.18 -3.74 -22.11
N ASP A 303 18.18 -5.05 -21.85
CA ASP A 303 17.52 -5.66 -20.69
C ASP A 303 18.04 -5.09 -19.36
N LYS A 304 19.35 -4.89 -19.25
CA LYS A 304 19.95 -4.22 -18.09
C LYS A 304 19.44 -2.78 -17.92
N GLN A 305 19.21 -2.05 -19.02
CA GLN A 305 18.68 -0.69 -18.98
C GLN A 305 17.19 -0.65 -18.64
N THR A 306 16.37 -1.57 -19.19
CA THR A 306 14.94 -1.66 -18.86
C THR A 306 14.72 -2.12 -17.42
N LEU A 307 15.50 -3.09 -16.93
CA LEU A 307 15.52 -3.49 -15.51
C LEU A 307 15.95 -2.34 -14.60
N LYS A 308 16.96 -1.54 -14.99
CA LYS A 308 17.36 -0.36 -14.23
C LYS A 308 16.25 0.69 -14.17
N ALA A 309 15.59 0.99 -15.29
CA ALA A 309 14.51 1.97 -15.36
C ALA A 309 13.28 1.54 -14.55
N THR A 310 12.88 0.27 -14.65
CA THR A 310 11.77 -0.29 -13.87
C THR A 310 12.07 -0.33 -12.37
N ALA A 311 13.30 -0.69 -11.98
CA ALA A 311 13.75 -0.62 -10.58
C ALA A 311 13.69 0.82 -10.03
N MET A 312 14.18 1.83 -10.78
CA MET A 312 14.10 3.23 -10.37
C MET A 312 12.65 3.70 -10.16
N HIS A 313 11.75 3.43 -11.12
CA HIS A 313 10.33 3.77 -10.98
C HIS A 313 9.63 3.03 -9.82
N LEU A 314 10.04 1.79 -9.50
CA LEU A 314 9.55 1.09 -8.31
C LEU A 314 10.08 1.72 -7.02
N SER A 315 11.35 2.11 -6.96
CA SER A 315 11.92 2.86 -5.82
C SER A 315 11.23 4.20 -5.60
N GLU A 316 10.91 4.95 -6.67
CA GLU A 316 10.14 6.19 -6.60
C GLU A 316 8.73 5.97 -6.05
N LYS A 317 8.06 4.88 -6.46
CA LYS A 317 6.76 4.48 -5.92
C LYS A 317 6.82 4.08 -4.44
N VAL A 318 7.85 3.34 -4.02
CA VAL A 318 8.06 2.98 -2.61
C VAL A 318 8.25 4.24 -1.77
N ALA A 319 9.17 5.13 -2.15
CA ALA A 319 9.38 6.40 -1.43
C ALA A 319 8.12 7.28 -1.37
N SER A 320 7.31 7.29 -2.44
CA SER A 320 6.02 7.98 -2.44
C SER A 320 5.05 7.37 -1.43
N LEU A 321 4.91 6.03 -1.38
CA LEU A 321 4.03 5.33 -0.44
C LEU A 321 4.51 5.47 1.01
N GLU A 322 5.81 5.38 1.27
CA GLU A 322 6.42 5.63 2.59
C GLU A 322 6.06 7.04 3.09
N SER A 323 6.22 8.07 2.25
CA SER A 323 5.84 9.45 2.59
C SER A 323 4.34 9.63 2.88
N GLN A 324 3.48 8.80 2.27
CA GLN A 324 2.04 8.80 2.54
C GLN A 324 1.72 8.11 3.86
N ILE A 325 2.37 6.98 4.16
CA ILE A 325 2.24 6.26 5.44
C ILE A 325 2.69 7.14 6.60
N GLU A 326 3.83 7.84 6.46
CA GLU A 326 4.29 8.79 7.49
C GLU A 326 3.27 9.89 7.77
N ARG A 327 2.69 10.49 6.71
CA ARG A 327 1.70 11.56 6.84
C ARG A 327 0.43 11.07 7.54
N LEU A 328 -0.13 9.95 7.08
CA LEU A 328 -1.31 9.32 7.67
C LEU A 328 -1.05 8.87 9.13
N THR A 329 0.18 8.46 9.46
CA THR A 329 0.55 8.11 10.83
C THR A 329 0.51 9.34 11.74
N ARG A 330 1.11 10.47 11.31
CA ARG A 330 1.06 11.75 12.05
C ARG A 330 -0.37 12.28 12.21
N GLU A 331 -1.20 12.17 11.17
CA GLU A 331 -2.62 12.54 11.21
C GLU A 331 -3.40 11.65 12.20
N LYS A 332 -3.19 10.33 12.15
CA LYS A 332 -3.78 9.35 13.07
C LYS A 332 -3.36 9.60 14.53
N ASP A 333 -2.09 9.92 14.79
CA ASP A 333 -1.61 10.25 16.13
C ASP A 333 -2.20 11.58 16.64
N SER A 334 -2.32 12.59 15.78
CA SER A 334 -3.00 13.86 16.12
C SER A 334 -4.48 13.66 16.45
N LEU A 335 -5.20 12.88 15.64
CA LEU A 335 -6.61 12.55 15.89
C LEU A 335 -6.79 11.70 17.17
N ALA A 336 -5.86 10.79 17.45
CA ALA A 336 -5.85 10.04 18.71
C ALA A 336 -5.67 10.97 19.92
N SER A 337 -4.72 11.90 19.88
CA SER A 337 -4.54 12.90 20.94
C SER A 337 -5.78 13.77 21.15
N GLN A 338 -6.40 14.24 20.06
CA GLN A 338 -7.66 15.01 20.12
C GLN A 338 -8.81 14.20 20.72
N LEU A 339 -8.91 12.91 20.41
CA LEU A 339 -9.92 12.01 20.97
C LEU A 339 -9.68 11.78 22.47
N GLU A 340 -8.43 11.55 22.90
CA GLU A 340 -8.09 11.42 24.32
C GLU A 340 -8.43 12.68 25.11
N ASP A 341 -8.14 13.86 24.58
CA ASP A 341 -8.43 15.13 25.26
C ASP A 341 -9.93 15.42 25.31
N ALA A 342 -10.68 15.08 24.25
CA ALA A 342 -12.15 15.12 24.27
C ALA A 342 -12.72 14.14 25.31
N GLN A 343 -12.19 12.92 25.41
CA GLN A 343 -12.59 11.94 26.43
C GLN A 343 -12.31 12.45 27.85
N LYS A 344 -11.10 12.97 28.12
CA LYS A 344 -10.76 13.60 29.41
C LYS A 344 -11.73 14.73 29.76
N HIS A 345 -12.10 15.56 28.77
CA HIS A 345 -13.06 16.64 28.98
C HIS A 345 -14.46 16.11 29.31
N CYS A 346 -14.99 15.13 28.57
CA CYS A 346 -16.28 14.50 28.86
C CYS A 346 -16.31 13.86 30.27
N ILE A 347 -15.23 13.18 30.69
CA ILE A 347 -15.12 12.62 32.05
C ILE A 347 -15.17 13.74 33.10
N SER A 348 -14.42 14.84 32.90
CA SER A 348 -14.45 15.98 33.84
C SER A 348 -15.83 16.62 33.95
N GLN A 349 -16.56 16.77 32.84
CA GLN A 349 -17.93 17.28 32.83
C GLN A 349 -18.90 16.31 33.52
N GLN A 350 -18.70 15.00 33.34
CA GLN A 350 -19.49 13.97 34.01
C GLN A 350 -19.28 14.00 35.53
N ASP A 351 -18.05 14.13 36.00
CA ASP A 351 -17.74 14.27 37.43
C ASP A 351 -18.37 15.52 38.03
N ASP A 352 -18.31 16.66 37.33
CA ASP A 352 -18.94 17.91 37.78
C ASP A 352 -20.48 17.81 37.79
N ALA A 353 -21.08 17.17 36.78
CA ALA A 353 -22.51 16.88 36.78
C ALA A 353 -22.91 15.95 37.94
N ILE A 354 -22.10 14.94 38.28
CA ILE A 354 -22.33 14.06 39.43
C ILE A 354 -22.27 14.85 40.75
N LYS A 355 -21.30 15.76 40.91
CA LYS A 355 -21.21 16.66 42.08
C LYS A 355 -22.48 17.49 42.22
N VAL A 356 -22.89 18.23 41.19
CA VAL A 356 -24.11 19.05 41.19
C VAL A 356 -25.36 18.21 41.46
N CYS A 357 -25.48 17.02 40.85
CA CYS A 357 -26.59 16.10 41.14
C CYS A 357 -26.56 15.55 42.58
N SER A 358 -25.39 15.46 43.23
CA SER A 358 -25.29 15.08 44.65
C SER A 358 -25.70 16.24 45.58
N GLU A 359 -25.28 17.47 45.27
CA GLU A 359 -25.65 18.68 45.99
C GLU A 359 -27.15 18.97 45.90
N LEU A 360 -27.74 18.90 44.71
CA LEU A 360 -29.18 19.08 44.50
C LEU A 360 -29.98 18.00 45.23
N ARG A 361 -29.54 16.74 45.26
CA ARG A 361 -30.18 15.70 46.09
C ARG A 361 -30.10 16.01 47.58
N HIS A 362 -28.97 16.55 48.08
CA HIS A 362 -28.85 16.99 49.45
C HIS A 362 -29.81 18.15 49.77
N GLN A 363 -29.88 19.17 48.92
CA GLN A 363 -30.80 20.31 49.05
C GLN A 363 -32.27 19.87 49.03
N VAL A 364 -32.65 18.99 48.09
CA VAL A 364 -34.01 18.42 48.02
C VAL A 364 -34.36 17.68 49.30
N ASN A 365 -33.46 16.80 49.80
CA ASN A 365 -33.69 16.09 51.07
C ASN A 365 -33.83 17.06 52.26
N GLN A 366 -33.02 18.12 52.31
CA GLN A 366 -33.08 19.15 53.36
C GLN A 366 -34.41 19.92 53.33
N LEU A 367 -34.85 20.38 52.16
CA LEU A 367 -36.15 21.06 51.98
C LEU A 367 -37.31 20.10 52.27
N GLN A 368 -37.19 18.83 51.88
CA GLN A 368 -38.21 17.81 52.13
C GLN A 368 -38.44 17.61 53.63
N MET A 369 -37.35 17.52 54.43
CA MET A 369 -37.40 17.46 55.90
C MET A 369 -37.98 18.72 56.54
N GLN A 370 -37.59 19.92 56.07
CA GLN A 370 -38.15 21.19 56.56
C GLN A 370 -39.66 21.29 56.31
N ARG A 371 -40.12 20.84 55.13
CA ARG A 371 -41.54 20.73 54.79
C ARG A 371 -42.26 19.69 55.66
N ASP A 372 -41.71 18.50 55.87
CA ASP A 372 -42.33 17.48 56.75
C ASP A 372 -42.54 18.01 58.18
N GLU A 373 -41.55 18.73 58.73
CA GLU A 373 -41.65 19.35 60.05
C GLU A 373 -42.66 20.51 60.06
N ALA A 374 -42.72 21.35 59.02
CA ALA A 374 -43.75 22.37 58.89
C ALA A 374 -45.17 21.77 58.77
N GLU A 375 -45.35 20.69 58.00
CA GLU A 375 -46.61 19.94 57.88
C GLU A 375 -47.02 19.26 59.20
N LYS A 376 -46.05 18.80 60.00
CA LYS A 376 -46.29 18.27 61.35
C LYS A 376 -46.77 19.39 62.30
N ASN A 377 -46.04 20.50 62.38
CA ASN A 377 -46.43 21.66 63.21
C ASN A 377 -47.80 22.23 62.80
N LEU A 378 -48.11 22.26 61.50
CA LEU A 378 -49.43 22.64 60.99
C LEU A 378 -50.54 21.68 61.47
N ARG A 379 -50.30 20.36 61.44
CA ARG A 379 -51.25 19.34 61.93
C ARG A 379 -51.48 19.47 63.44
N GLU A 380 -50.41 19.68 64.21
CA GLU A 380 -50.49 19.89 65.66
C GLU A 380 -51.26 21.17 66.01
N CYS A 381 -50.94 22.30 65.35
CA CYS A 381 -51.64 23.57 65.52
C CYS A 381 -53.14 23.47 65.15
N ARG A 382 -53.48 22.84 64.02
CA ARG A 382 -54.88 22.57 63.64
C ARG A 382 -55.62 21.72 64.68
N SER A 383 -54.97 20.66 65.16
CA SER A 383 -55.53 19.78 66.20
C SER A 383 -55.74 20.53 67.51
N GLN A 384 -54.81 21.40 67.91
CA GLN A 384 -54.95 22.23 69.10
C GLN A 384 -56.08 23.25 68.95
N ASN A 385 -56.14 24.00 67.85
CA ASN A 385 -57.22 24.95 67.58
C ASN A 385 -58.59 24.27 67.54
N THR A 386 -58.69 23.02 67.09
CA THR A 386 -59.94 22.24 67.14
C THR A 386 -60.36 21.97 68.59
N ARG A 387 -59.44 21.50 69.46
CA ARG A 387 -59.72 21.32 70.90
C ARG A 387 -60.09 22.64 71.59
N ASP A 388 -59.39 23.72 71.25
CA ASP A 388 -59.67 25.03 71.83
C ASP A 388 -61.06 25.53 71.41
N LEU A 389 -61.48 25.31 70.16
CA LEU A 389 -62.86 25.58 69.71
C LEU A 389 -63.88 24.70 70.44
N GLU A 390 -63.66 23.38 70.55
CA GLU A 390 -64.53 22.47 71.31
C GLU A 390 -64.71 22.91 72.78
N LEU A 391 -63.65 23.40 73.43
CA LEU A 391 -63.71 23.95 74.79
C LEU A 391 -64.47 25.30 74.85
N ARG A 392 -64.37 26.13 73.80
CA ARG A 392 -65.15 27.38 73.72
C ARG A 392 -66.63 27.10 73.47
N ASP A 393 -66.95 26.13 72.62
CA ASP A 393 -68.32 25.70 72.37
C ASP A 393 -68.96 25.12 73.64
N GLN A 394 -68.23 24.30 74.41
CA GLN A 394 -68.69 23.81 75.72
C GLN A 394 -68.97 24.95 76.72
N GLU A 395 -68.13 25.99 76.78
CA GLU A 395 -68.38 27.15 77.63
C GLU A 395 -69.54 28.02 77.09
N ILE A 396 -69.71 28.13 75.77
CA ILE A 396 -70.87 28.78 75.14
C ILE A 396 -72.18 28.03 75.47
N GLU A 397 -72.19 26.71 75.41
CA GLU A 397 -73.33 25.88 75.82
C GLU A 397 -73.67 26.08 77.30
N LYS A 398 -72.65 26.03 78.18
CA LYS A 398 -72.80 26.29 79.62
C LYS A 398 -73.36 27.68 79.91
N LEU A 399 -72.80 28.73 79.31
CA LEU A 399 -73.30 30.10 79.44
C LEU A 399 -74.72 30.24 78.86
N SER A 400 -75.03 29.53 77.76
CA SER A 400 -76.38 29.50 77.18
C SER A 400 -77.40 28.83 78.11
N LEU A 401 -77.02 27.76 78.80
CA LEU A 401 -77.84 27.11 79.83
C LEU A 401 -78.06 28.04 81.02
N GLU A 402 -77.02 28.75 81.49
CA GLU A 402 -77.13 29.75 82.55
C GLU A 402 -78.05 30.92 82.14
N ILE A 403 -77.89 31.47 80.93
CA ILE A 403 -78.79 32.49 80.36
C ILE A 403 -80.22 31.96 80.28
N SER A 404 -80.44 30.71 79.86
CA SER A 404 -81.78 30.11 79.81
C SER A 404 -82.42 29.98 81.20
N LYS A 405 -81.62 29.66 82.22
CA LYS A 405 -82.05 29.58 83.63
C LYS A 405 -82.37 30.96 84.20
N ILE A 406 -81.58 31.98 83.86
CA ILE A 406 -81.84 33.37 84.24
C ILE A 406 -83.10 33.89 83.53
N LYS A 407 -83.27 33.63 82.23
CA LYS A 407 -84.50 33.98 81.48
C LYS A 407 -85.74 33.36 82.11
N LYS A 408 -85.75 32.05 82.38
CA LYS A 408 -86.88 31.39 83.07
C LYS A 408 -87.22 32.01 84.43
N ARG A 409 -86.19 32.42 85.21
CA ARG A 409 -86.39 33.12 86.50
C ARG A 409 -86.91 34.55 86.32
N LEU A 410 -86.52 35.23 85.25
CA LEU A 410 -87.03 36.56 84.90
C LEU A 410 -88.49 36.46 84.44
N ASP A 411 -88.80 35.51 83.55
CA ASP A 411 -90.15 35.25 83.06
C ASP A 411 -91.10 34.90 84.21
N SER A 412 -90.68 34.02 85.15
CA SER A 412 -91.48 33.71 86.33
C SER A 412 -91.67 34.93 87.23
N ALA A 413 -90.59 35.67 87.55
CA ALA A 413 -90.70 36.88 88.37
C ALA A 413 -91.55 37.98 87.71
N GLN A 414 -91.55 38.07 86.38
CA GLN A 414 -92.38 38.99 85.61
C GLN A 414 -93.85 38.54 85.58
N GLN A 415 -94.11 37.23 85.53
CA GLN A 415 -95.45 36.66 85.70
C GLN A 415 -95.98 36.86 87.12
N ASP A 416 -95.16 36.63 88.14
CA ASP A 416 -95.48 36.89 89.56
C ASP A 416 -95.78 38.38 89.79
N ALA A 417 -94.96 39.28 89.20
CA ALA A 417 -95.20 40.72 89.24
C ALA A 417 -96.50 41.13 88.52
N ALA A 418 -96.85 40.46 87.41
CA ALA A 418 -98.12 40.67 86.72
C ALA A 418 -99.31 40.16 87.55
N GLN A 419 -99.18 39.02 88.25
CA GLN A 419 -100.18 38.51 89.18
C GLN A 419 -100.38 39.47 90.36
N ALA A 420 -99.31 39.89 91.04
CA ALA A 420 -99.36 40.86 92.13
C ALA A 420 -99.96 42.22 91.68
N LYS A 421 -99.68 42.65 90.44
CA LYS A 421 -100.32 43.85 89.86
C LYS A 421 -101.82 43.64 89.63
N ASN A 422 -102.25 42.49 89.14
CA ASN A 422 -103.68 42.16 88.98
C ASN A 422 -104.40 42.03 90.32
N GLU A 423 -103.74 41.49 91.34
CA GLU A 423 -104.27 41.44 92.72
C GLU A 423 -104.38 42.84 93.32
N SER A 424 -103.38 43.70 93.12
CA SER A 424 -103.43 45.11 93.52
C SER A 424 -104.57 45.87 92.84
N LEU A 425 -104.80 45.65 91.53
CA LEU A 425 -105.95 46.19 90.81
C LEU A 425 -107.28 45.67 91.41
N ARG A 426 -107.39 44.36 91.66
CA ARG A 426 -108.58 43.74 92.28
C ARG A 426 -108.86 44.28 93.69
N LEU A 427 -107.83 44.48 94.50
CA LEU A 427 -107.93 45.11 95.82
C LEU A 427 -108.34 46.59 95.70
N THR A 428 -107.84 47.30 94.70
CA THR A 428 -108.26 48.69 94.40
C THR A 428 -109.73 48.77 93.98
N GLU A 429 -110.22 47.82 93.16
CA GLU A 429 -111.65 47.74 92.82
C GLU A 429 -112.55 47.35 94.01
N LEU A 430 -112.04 46.53 94.94
CA LEU A 430 -112.76 46.20 96.18
C LEU A 430 -112.79 47.39 97.14
N LEU A 431 -111.69 48.13 97.24
CA LEU A 431 -111.62 49.38 98.00
C LEU A 431 -112.62 50.41 97.46
N GLY A 432 -112.62 50.67 96.15
CA GLY A 432 -113.56 51.61 95.53
C GLY A 432 -115.04 51.21 95.71
N ARG A 433 -115.33 49.90 95.73
CA ARG A 433 -116.67 49.38 96.07
C ARG A 433 -117.05 49.64 97.53
N ALA A 434 -116.11 49.44 98.47
CA ALA A 434 -116.32 49.73 99.89
C ALA A 434 -116.46 51.24 100.18
N GLU A 435 -115.66 52.08 99.53
CA GLU A 435 -115.75 53.55 99.60
C GLU A 435 -117.09 54.06 99.06
N HIS A 436 -117.59 53.49 97.96
CA HIS A 436 -118.91 53.82 97.43
C HIS A 436 -120.04 53.42 98.40
N GLN A 437 -119.99 52.22 98.99
CA GLN A 437 -120.96 51.82 100.03
C GLN A 437 -120.92 52.74 101.25
N LEU A 438 -119.73 53.13 101.71
CA LEU A 438 -119.55 54.08 102.81
C LEU A 438 -120.19 55.44 102.50
N HIS A 439 -120.08 55.91 101.25
CA HIS A 439 -120.71 57.16 100.82
C HIS A 439 -122.25 57.09 100.85
N LEU A 440 -122.85 56.00 100.34
CA LEU A 440 -124.31 55.79 100.40
C LEU A 440 -124.82 55.77 101.85
N THR A 441 -124.14 55.03 102.74
CA THR A 441 -124.50 54.94 104.17
C THR A 441 -124.42 56.31 104.88
N ARG A 442 -123.52 57.20 104.47
CA ARG A 442 -123.45 58.59 104.98
C ARG A 442 -124.66 59.41 104.56
N LEU A 443 -125.13 59.25 103.32
CA LEU A 443 -126.30 59.97 102.79
C LEU A 443 -127.61 59.55 103.49
N GLU A 444 -127.76 58.26 103.80
CA GLU A 444 -128.86 57.70 104.59
C GLU A 444 -128.88 58.24 106.02
N LYS A 445 -127.71 58.38 106.66
CA LYS A 445 -127.57 59.01 107.98
C LYS A 445 -128.02 60.49 107.97
N GLU A 446 -127.65 61.25 106.96
CA GLU A 446 -127.98 62.69 106.85
C GLU A 446 -129.46 62.95 106.52
N THR A 447 -130.15 62.01 105.89
CA THR A 447 -131.60 62.08 105.68
C THR A 447 -132.36 61.72 106.97
N ALA A 448 -131.98 60.65 107.66
CA ALA A 448 -132.56 60.28 108.95
C ALA A 448 -132.43 61.39 110.03
N LEU A 449 -131.29 62.08 110.07
CA LEU A 449 -131.07 63.20 111.01
C LEU A 449 -131.93 64.43 110.71
N ARG A 450 -132.31 64.68 109.44
CA ARG A 450 -133.20 65.77 109.08
C ARG A 450 -134.64 65.51 109.54
N CYS A 451 -135.20 64.34 109.24
CA CYS A 451 -136.54 63.97 109.69
C CYS A 451 -136.69 64.12 111.22
N ARG A 452 -135.72 63.60 111.99
CA ARG A 452 -135.73 63.68 113.46
C ARG A 452 -135.63 65.12 114.03
N SER A 453 -135.19 66.09 113.22
CA SER A 453 -135.14 67.51 113.60
C SER A 453 -136.52 68.17 113.48
N ASP A 454 -137.30 67.77 112.48
CA ASP A 454 -138.60 68.35 112.20
C ASP A 454 -139.69 67.78 113.12
N ASP A 455 -139.60 66.49 113.50
CA ASP A 455 -140.45 65.87 114.54
C ASP A 455 -140.36 66.61 115.89
N VAL A 456 -139.14 67.00 116.29
CA VAL A 456 -138.90 67.72 117.56
C VAL A 456 -139.57 69.10 117.55
N LYS A 457 -139.52 69.82 116.41
CA LYS A 457 -140.15 71.14 116.27
C LYS A 457 -141.68 71.04 116.39
N ALA A 458 -142.28 70.03 115.75
CA ALA A 458 -143.72 69.79 115.82
C ALA A 458 -144.19 69.53 117.26
N LEU A 459 -143.48 68.68 118.01
CA LEU A 459 -143.76 68.38 119.42
C LEU A 459 -143.64 69.63 120.32
N THR A 460 -142.62 70.47 120.12
CA THR A 460 -142.48 71.71 120.90
C THR A 460 -143.60 72.71 120.67
N PHE A 461 -144.15 72.79 119.46
CA PHE A 461 -145.26 73.70 119.14
C PHE A 461 -146.58 73.25 119.79
N GLN A 462 -146.82 71.93 119.81
CA GLN A 462 -148.02 71.34 120.41
C GLN A 462 -148.06 71.50 121.95
N ALA A 463 -146.91 71.40 122.61
CA ALA A 463 -146.79 71.60 124.06
C ALA A 463 -147.18 73.03 124.50
N GLN A 464 -146.68 74.05 123.79
CA GLN A 464 -146.95 75.47 124.09
C GLN A 464 -148.43 75.85 123.95
N LEU A 465 -149.14 75.25 122.99
CA LEU A 465 -150.57 75.44 122.79
C LEU A 465 -151.38 74.89 123.98
N CYS A 466 -151.00 73.72 124.48
CA CYS A 466 -151.66 73.08 125.63
C CYS A 466 -151.44 73.85 126.94
N GLU A 467 -150.28 74.48 127.14
CA GLU A 467 -150.02 75.37 128.29
C GLU A 467 -150.92 76.62 128.29
N GLN A 468 -151.15 77.24 127.12
CA GLN A 468 -152.01 78.43 127.02
C GLN A 468 -153.47 78.13 127.35
N GLU A 469 -154.02 77.00 126.86
CA GLU A 469 -155.41 76.60 127.16
C GLU A 469 -155.63 76.31 128.66
N LEU A 470 -154.68 75.64 129.31
CA LEU A 470 -154.73 75.38 130.75
C LEU A 470 -154.68 76.67 131.58
N THR A 471 -153.83 77.62 131.18
CA THR A 471 -153.67 78.90 131.89
C THR A 471 -154.94 79.74 131.84
N GLN A 472 -155.64 79.80 130.70
CA GLN A 472 -156.93 80.51 130.60
C GLN A 472 -158.04 79.85 131.45
N LYS A 473 -158.07 78.51 131.53
CA LYS A 473 -159.03 77.77 132.37
C LYS A 473 -158.85 78.03 133.86
N ILE A 474 -157.60 78.14 134.34
CA ILE A 474 -157.30 78.46 135.74
C ILE A 474 -157.81 79.87 136.07
N GLN A 475 -157.51 80.87 135.24
CA GLN A 475 -157.96 82.25 135.45
C GLN A 475 -159.50 82.39 135.45
N GLN A 476 -160.22 81.59 134.64
CA GLN A 476 -161.68 81.53 134.72
C GLN A 476 -162.18 80.90 136.02
N MET A 477 -161.56 79.82 136.48
CA MET A 477 -161.95 79.13 137.73
C MET A 477 -161.72 80.00 138.97
N GLU A 478 -160.63 80.78 139.01
CA GLU A 478 -160.33 81.73 140.09
C GLU A 478 -161.37 82.84 140.17
N ALA A 479 -161.70 83.48 139.03
CA ALA A 479 -162.75 84.50 138.96
C ALA A 479 -164.16 83.98 139.30
N GLN A 480 -164.40 82.67 139.13
CA GLN A 480 -165.62 81.99 139.58
C GLN A 480 -165.61 81.78 141.11
N HIS A 481 -164.46 81.44 141.69
CA HIS A 481 -164.29 81.23 143.12
C HIS A 481 -164.47 82.51 143.93
N ASP A 482 -163.90 83.64 143.50
CA ASP A 482 -164.02 84.92 144.21
C ASP A 482 -165.47 85.42 144.30
N LYS A 483 -166.27 85.20 143.24
CA LYS A 483 -167.71 85.49 143.27
C LYS A 483 -168.46 84.63 144.29
N ASN A 484 -168.08 83.37 144.44
CA ASN A 484 -168.66 82.48 145.45
C ASN A 484 -168.24 82.87 146.87
N VAL A 485 -166.99 83.29 147.09
CA VAL A 485 -166.49 83.80 148.38
C VAL A 485 -167.20 85.09 148.78
N TYR A 486 -167.48 85.99 147.82
CA TYR A 486 -168.25 87.22 148.06
C TYR A 486 -169.71 86.94 148.48
N VAL A 487 -170.38 85.98 147.82
CA VAL A 487 -171.76 85.57 148.17
C VAL A 487 -171.83 84.87 149.53
N LEU A 488 -170.85 84.02 149.87
CA LEU A 488 -170.79 83.36 151.18
C LEU A 488 -170.52 84.34 152.34
N HIS A 489 -169.67 85.36 152.14
CA HIS A 489 -169.49 86.43 153.13
C HIS A 489 -170.77 87.25 153.36
N ARG A 490 -171.55 87.49 152.30
CA ARG A 490 -172.85 88.19 152.42
C ARG A 490 -173.85 87.39 153.25
N TYR A 491 -174.01 86.09 152.97
CA TYR A 491 -174.88 85.21 153.75
C TYR A 491 -174.45 85.08 155.23
N HIS A 492 -173.14 85.12 155.52
CA HIS A 492 -172.66 85.03 156.90
C HIS A 492 -173.06 86.27 157.74
N ASN A 493 -172.95 87.47 157.16
CA ASN A 493 -173.33 88.71 157.85
C ASN A 493 -174.85 88.88 158.01
N GLU A 494 -175.65 88.45 157.03
CA GLU A 494 -177.12 88.48 157.14
C GLU A 494 -177.65 87.50 158.22
N ILE A 495 -176.97 86.37 158.45
CA ILE A 495 -177.30 85.42 159.53
C ILE A 495 -176.89 85.93 160.93
N GLN A 496 -175.82 86.74 161.04
CA GLN A 496 -175.43 87.39 162.31
C GLN A 496 -176.49 88.40 162.79
N GLN A 497 -177.04 89.24 161.89
CA GLN A 497 -178.06 90.22 162.28
C GLN A 497 -179.41 89.59 162.68
N GLY A 498 -179.76 88.41 162.15
CA GLY A 498 -181.01 87.72 162.46
C GLY A 498 -181.08 86.99 163.82
N LYS A 499 -179.95 86.74 164.49
CA LYS A 499 -179.92 85.93 165.74
C LYS A 499 -180.04 86.76 167.04
N SER A 500 -179.73 88.06 167.00
CA SER A 500 -179.88 88.94 168.18
C SER A 500 -181.35 89.33 168.46
N SER A 501 -182.17 89.44 167.42
CA SER A 501 -183.59 89.80 167.54
C SER A 501 -184.47 88.68 168.11
N LYS A 502 -184.23 87.41 167.75
CA LYS A 502 -185.06 86.27 168.18
C LYS A 502 -184.77 85.71 169.59
N LEU A 503 -183.72 86.18 170.25
CA LEU A 503 -183.44 85.88 171.67
C LEU A 503 -184.23 86.76 172.65
N LYS A 504 -184.93 87.81 172.19
CA LYS A 504 -185.73 88.71 173.02
C LYS A 504 -187.21 88.31 173.17
N GLU A 505 -187.70 87.33 172.40
CA GLU A 505 -189.15 87.11 172.25
C GLU A 505 -189.65 85.70 172.66
N THR A 506 -188.74 84.73 172.86
CA THR A 506 -189.09 83.31 173.06
C THR A 506 -189.06 82.80 174.51
N LEU A 507 -188.71 83.63 175.50
CA LEU A 507 -188.70 83.26 176.93
C LEU A 507 -189.62 84.12 177.83
N ARG A 508 -190.83 84.45 177.35
CA ARG A 508 -191.94 84.89 178.22
C ARG A 508 -193.11 83.93 178.34
N THR A 509 -193.31 83.01 177.39
CA THR A 509 -194.60 82.29 177.33
C THR A 509 -194.59 80.84 176.83
N ILE A 510 -193.53 80.06 177.09
CA ILE A 510 -193.76 78.66 177.53
C ILE A 510 -194.15 78.72 179.01
N LYS A 511 -195.38 79.19 179.24
CA LYS A 511 -195.97 79.44 180.56
C LYS A 511 -197.32 78.73 180.62
N LYS A 512 -197.32 77.58 181.30
CA LYS A 512 -198.43 76.65 181.60
C LYS A 512 -198.65 75.56 180.53
N ARG A 513 -198.72 74.26 180.87
CA ARG A 513 -198.48 73.51 182.15
C ARG A 513 -198.03 72.11 181.70
N GLY A 514 -196.87 71.59 182.11
CA GLY A 514 -196.63 70.82 183.36
C GLY A 514 -196.44 69.34 182.99
N THR A 515 -195.54 68.52 183.55
CA THR A 515 -194.67 68.62 184.75
C THR A 515 -193.60 67.51 184.73
N GLN A 516 -192.32 67.83 185.04
CA GLN A 516 -191.22 67.00 185.60
C GLN A 516 -190.84 65.62 184.96
N PRO A 517 -189.63 65.03 185.22
CA PRO A 517 -188.55 65.42 186.15
C PRO A 517 -187.24 65.95 185.49
N SER A 518 -186.11 65.19 185.49
CA SER A 518 -184.75 65.78 185.68
C SER A 518 -183.54 64.86 185.29
N HIS A 519 -182.31 65.37 185.54
CA HIS A 519 -180.98 64.68 185.64
C HIS A 519 -180.28 64.26 184.31
N LEU A 520 -178.93 64.24 184.14
CA LEU A 520 -177.76 64.85 184.82
C LEU A 520 -176.43 64.66 183.99
N LYS A 521 -175.50 65.65 183.97
CA LYS A 521 -173.99 65.55 183.84
C LYS A 521 -173.23 64.98 182.59
N SER A 522 -171.93 65.35 182.55
CA SER A 522 -170.72 64.73 181.89
C SER A 522 -170.51 64.93 180.36
N HIS A 523 -169.37 65.47 179.87
CA HIS A 523 -168.00 64.87 179.66
C HIS A 523 -167.97 63.76 178.58
N GLN A 524 -166.96 63.56 177.70
CA GLN A 524 -165.59 64.10 177.54
C GLN A 524 -165.01 63.70 176.14
N ARG A 525 -163.97 64.40 175.64
CA ARG A 525 -162.76 63.91 174.90
C ARG A 525 -162.82 62.97 173.64
N LEU A 526 -161.89 63.25 172.70
CA LEU A 526 -161.08 62.30 171.85
C LEU A 526 -161.80 61.52 170.70
N GLN A 527 -161.19 61.06 169.58
CA GLN A 527 -159.85 61.24 168.95
C GLN A 527 -159.86 60.83 167.45
N LEU A 528 -158.70 60.95 166.78
CA LEU A 528 -158.25 60.41 165.48
C LEU A 528 -158.54 61.26 164.22
N ILE A 529 -157.60 62.09 163.73
CA ILE A 529 -156.40 62.68 164.39
C ILE A 529 -156.48 64.19 164.16
#